data_AF-Q9YE40-F1
#
_entry.id   AF-Q9YE40-F1
#
_cell.length_a   1.000
_cell.length_b   1.000
_cell.length_c   1.000
_cell.angle_alpha   90.00
_cell.angle_beta   90.00
_cell.angle_gamma   90.00
#
_symmetry.space_group_name_H-M   'P 1'
#
loop_
_entity.id
_entity.type
_entity.pdbx_description
1 polymer ?
#
loop_
_entity_poly.entity_id
_entity_poly.type
_entity_poly.pdbx_seq_one_letter_code
_entity_poly.pdbx_strand_id
1 'polypeptide(L)'
;MPVYQGPKSCYARKEGVYVRRARRPGIDTLAEAAAIAKLILRDLRRGYTYENRSCKRIKMTKELAVRRLNFLKLLARRHRAPRMIVEATDFLVEYVLREWRLPRGRVSRLARTMIVRRSRV
;
A
#
# COMPACT_ATOMS: atom_id res chain seq x y z
N MET A 1 -11.96 -6.69 5.20
CA MET A 1 -11.08 -5.81 6.00
C MET A 1 -9.77 -5.63 5.25
N PRO A 2 -9.40 -4.40 4.85
CA PRO A 2 -8.19 -4.16 4.06
C PRO A 2 -6.92 -4.54 4.83
N VAL A 3 -5.88 -4.95 4.11
CA VAL A 3 -4.60 -5.34 4.72
C VAL A 3 -3.87 -4.12 5.29
N TYR A 4 -3.74 -3.05 4.50
CA TYR A 4 -2.84 -1.93 4.80
C TYR A 4 -3.52 -0.62 5.22
N GLN A 5 -4.75 -0.35 4.74
CA GLN A 5 -5.32 1.00 4.77
C GLN A 5 -6.44 1.17 5.82
N GLY A 6 -6.32 2.20 6.64
CA GLY A 6 -7.30 2.61 7.66
C GLY A 6 -7.08 1.98 9.05
N PRO A 7 -7.71 2.56 10.10
CA PRO A 7 -7.44 2.23 11.51
C PRO A 7 -7.94 0.84 11.93
N LYS A 8 -8.82 0.23 11.13
CA LYS A 8 -9.30 -1.14 11.31
C LYS A 8 -8.59 -2.13 10.37
N SER A 9 -7.52 -1.75 9.66
CA SER A 9 -6.80 -2.68 8.77
C SER A 9 -6.09 -3.80 9.55
N CYS A 10 -5.70 -4.88 8.86
CA CYS A 10 -4.88 -5.93 9.46
C CYS A 10 -3.59 -5.38 10.05
N TYR A 11 -2.94 -4.49 9.32
CA TYR A 11 -1.76 -3.76 9.78
C TYR A 11 -2.04 -2.94 11.04
N ALA A 12 -3.15 -2.19 11.10
CA ALA A 12 -3.48 -1.43 12.31
C ALA A 12 -3.69 -2.34 13.54
N ARG A 13 -4.27 -3.52 13.34
CA ARG A 13 -4.57 -4.47 14.41
C ARG A 13 -3.36 -5.29 14.86
N LYS A 14 -2.49 -5.69 13.93
CA LYS A 14 -1.38 -6.62 14.19
C LYS A 14 -0.02 -5.93 14.35
N GLU A 15 0.16 -4.76 13.73
CA GLU A 15 1.43 -4.05 13.65
C GLU A 15 1.35 -2.65 14.30
N GLY A 16 0.16 -2.22 14.72
CA GLY A 16 -0.04 -0.89 15.32
C GLY A 16 0.18 0.28 14.37
N VAL A 17 0.28 0.04 13.06
CA VAL A 17 0.45 1.07 12.03
C VAL A 17 -0.48 0.83 10.85
N TYR A 18 -0.85 1.86 10.11
CA TYR A 18 -1.65 1.72 8.89
C TYR A 18 -1.43 2.89 7.92
N VAL A 19 -1.82 2.69 6.66
CA VAL A 19 -1.90 3.78 5.69
C VAL A 19 -3.18 4.58 5.92
N ARG A 20 -3.07 5.85 6.28
CA ARG A 20 -4.24 6.74 6.43
C ARG A 20 -4.94 6.92 5.08
N ARG A 21 -6.25 7.13 5.13
CA ARG A 21 -7.06 7.47 3.95
C ARG A 21 -6.92 8.96 3.70
N ALA A 22 -6.72 9.38 2.46
CA ALA A 22 -6.73 10.79 2.10
C ALA A 22 -8.15 11.35 2.24
N ARG A 23 -9.14 10.66 1.65
CA ARG A 23 -10.56 11.01 1.78
C ARG A 23 -11.42 9.78 2.05
N ARG A 24 -11.25 8.72 1.25
CA ARG A 24 -12.06 7.50 1.31
C ARG A 24 -11.18 6.25 1.22
N PRO A 25 -11.71 5.03 1.44
CA PRO A 25 -10.96 3.82 1.12
C PRO A 25 -10.62 3.80 -0.37
N GLY A 26 -9.41 3.35 -0.73
CA GLY A 26 -8.95 3.32 -2.13
C GLY A 26 -7.57 3.95 -2.31
N ILE A 27 -7.32 4.46 -3.51
CA ILE A 27 -6.13 5.23 -3.85
C ILE A 27 -6.63 6.52 -4.51
N ASP A 28 -6.68 7.60 -3.73
CA ASP A 28 -7.05 8.93 -4.24
C ASP A 28 -5.80 9.79 -4.51
N THR A 29 -4.64 9.42 -3.92
CA THR A 29 -3.38 10.16 -4.03
C THR A 29 -2.17 9.26 -4.30
N LEU A 30 -1.13 9.81 -4.94
CA LEU A 30 0.16 9.12 -5.12
C LEU A 30 0.81 8.74 -3.78
N ALA A 31 0.58 9.54 -2.73
CA ALA A 31 1.12 9.26 -1.41
C ALA A 31 0.53 7.98 -0.79
N GLU A 32 -0.77 7.72 -0.98
CA GLU A 32 -1.40 6.46 -0.56
C GLU A 32 -0.83 5.26 -1.31
N ALA A 33 -0.74 5.36 -2.63
CA ALA A 33 -0.15 4.30 -3.46
C ALA A 33 1.29 3.98 -3.02
N ALA A 34 2.11 5.01 -2.84
CA ALA A 34 3.50 4.88 -2.39
C ALA A 34 3.62 4.26 -0.99
N ALA A 35 2.73 4.64 -0.07
CA ALA A 35 2.71 4.07 1.28
C ALA A 35 2.29 2.60 1.29
N ILE A 36 1.27 2.22 0.51
CA ILE A 36 0.88 0.81 0.39
C ILE A 36 1.99 -0.01 -0.28
N ALA A 37 2.57 0.48 -1.37
CA ALA A 37 3.72 -0.15 -2.04
C ALA A 37 4.90 -0.35 -1.08
N LYS A 38 5.18 0.64 -0.21
CA LYS A 38 6.20 0.52 0.83
C LYS A 38 5.96 -0.66 1.77
N LEU A 39 4.71 -0.86 2.20
CA LEU A 39 4.34 -1.95 3.10
C LEU A 39 4.36 -3.30 2.38
N ILE A 40 3.94 -3.36 1.12
CA ILE A 40 4.10 -4.58 0.29
C ILE A 40 5.58 -4.98 0.18
N LEU A 41 6.47 -4.02 -0.09
CA LEU A 41 7.91 -4.27 -0.16
C LEU A 41 8.51 -4.68 1.19
N ARG A 42 7.98 -4.17 2.31
CA ARG A 42 8.35 -4.63 3.66
C ARG A 42 7.92 -6.09 3.86
N ASP A 43 6.68 -6.41 3.50
CA ASP A 43 6.13 -7.76 3.60
C ASP A 43 6.92 -8.78 2.78
N LEU A 44 7.32 -8.40 1.56
CA LEU A 44 8.14 -9.24 0.70
C LEU A 44 9.51 -9.50 1.33
N ARG A 45 10.17 -8.47 1.87
CA ARG A 45 11.47 -8.61 2.55
C ARG A 45 11.42 -9.49 3.79
N ARG A 46 10.31 -9.48 4.54
CA ARG A 46 10.13 -10.32 5.74
C ARG A 46 9.49 -11.69 5.45
N GLY A 47 9.10 -11.96 4.21
CA GLY A 47 8.53 -13.24 3.78
C GLY A 47 7.06 -13.51 4.18
N TYR A 48 6.35 -12.55 4.78
CA TYR A 48 4.95 -12.73 5.17
C TYR A 48 4.11 -11.47 5.12
N THR A 49 2.80 -11.67 5.00
CA THR A 49 1.75 -10.64 5.08
C THR A 49 0.50 -11.20 5.76
N TYR A 50 -0.54 -10.40 5.87
CA TYR A 50 -1.88 -10.83 6.24
C TYR A 50 -2.79 -11.09 5.03
N GLU A 51 -3.69 -12.05 5.18
CA GLU A 51 -4.81 -12.31 4.29
C GLU A 51 -5.89 -11.21 4.43
N ASN A 52 -6.52 -10.86 3.30
CA ASN A 52 -7.64 -9.91 3.29
C ASN A 52 -8.82 -10.49 4.10
N ARG A 53 -9.54 -9.63 4.84
CA ARG A 53 -10.67 -10.01 5.73
C ARG A 53 -10.27 -10.74 7.01
N SER A 54 -9.56 -11.88 6.94
CA SER A 54 -9.28 -12.70 8.13
C SER A 54 -8.10 -12.19 8.98
N CYS A 55 -7.18 -11.44 8.36
CA CYS A 55 -5.89 -11.06 8.94
C CYS A 55 -5.02 -12.23 9.42
N LYS A 56 -5.25 -13.44 8.93
CA LYS A 56 -4.34 -14.58 9.13
C LYS A 56 -3.01 -14.31 8.45
N ARG A 57 -1.90 -14.72 9.07
CA ARG A 57 -0.57 -14.61 8.48
C ARG A 57 -0.46 -15.60 7.32
N ILE A 58 -0.04 -15.12 6.16
CA ILE A 58 0.20 -15.90 4.94
C ILE A 58 1.58 -15.56 4.39
N LYS A 59 2.17 -16.49 3.61
CA LYS A 59 3.46 -16.27 2.95
C LYS A 59 3.34 -15.12 1.93
N MET A 60 4.29 -14.17 1.97
CA MET A 60 4.39 -13.15 0.94
C MET A 60 5.36 -13.64 -0.12
N THR A 61 4.84 -14.25 -1.18
CA THR A 61 5.64 -14.64 -2.35
C THR A 61 5.83 -13.46 -3.30
N LYS A 62 6.77 -13.58 -4.24
CA LYS A 62 6.99 -12.57 -5.28
C LYS A 62 5.71 -12.40 -6.13
N GLU A 63 5.05 -13.49 -6.49
CA GLU A 63 3.81 -13.50 -7.27
C GLU A 63 2.67 -12.79 -6.52
N LEU A 64 2.55 -13.01 -5.20
CA LEU A 64 1.56 -12.30 -4.38
C LEU A 64 1.89 -10.80 -4.29
N ALA A 65 3.17 -10.44 -4.17
CA ALA A 65 3.59 -9.05 -4.17
C ALA A 65 3.27 -8.36 -5.52
N VAL A 66 3.55 -9.02 -6.66
CA VAL A 66 3.18 -8.52 -8.00
C VAL A 66 1.68 -8.29 -8.10
N ARG A 67 0.85 -9.27 -7.72
CA ARG A 67 -0.61 -9.14 -7.75
C ARG A 67 -1.09 -7.95 -6.91
N ARG A 68 -0.52 -7.76 -5.72
CA ARG A 68 -0.90 -6.66 -4.82
C ARG A 68 -0.45 -5.29 -5.32
N LEU A 69 0.71 -5.20 -5.95
CA LEU A 69 1.19 -3.96 -6.58
C LEU A 69 0.30 -3.60 -7.78
N ASN A 70 -0.02 -4.55 -8.65
CA ASN A 70 -0.95 -4.32 -9.76
C ASN A 70 -2.37 -4.00 -9.29
N PHE A 71 -2.80 -4.52 -8.14
CA PHE A 71 -4.10 -4.15 -7.57
C PHE A 71 -4.18 -2.66 -7.20
N LEU A 72 -3.05 -1.97 -6.96
CA LEU A 72 -3.05 -0.52 -6.76
C LEU A 72 -3.51 0.23 -8.02
N LYS A 73 -3.05 -0.20 -9.21
CA LYS A 73 -3.50 0.33 -10.51
C LYS A 73 -5.02 0.20 -10.67
N LEU A 74 -5.58 -0.94 -10.25
CA LEU A 74 -7.02 -1.19 -10.31
C LEU A 74 -7.79 -0.32 -9.30
N LEU A 75 -7.28 -0.17 -8.07
CA LEU A 75 -7.91 0.67 -7.05
C LEU A 75 -7.97 2.13 -7.48
N ALA A 76 -6.89 2.69 -8.03
CA ALA A 76 -6.86 4.08 -8.49
C ALA A 76 -7.97 4.35 -9.54
N ARG A 77 -8.14 3.43 -10.50
CA ARG A 77 -9.19 3.52 -11.53
C ARG A 77 -10.59 3.35 -10.94
N ARG A 78 -10.82 2.28 -10.15
CA ARG A 78 -12.14 1.98 -9.56
C ARG A 78 -12.63 3.09 -8.63
N HIS A 79 -11.72 3.71 -7.90
CA HIS A 79 -12.03 4.83 -7.02
C HIS A 79 -12.05 6.18 -7.73
N ARG A 80 -12.04 6.21 -9.08
CA ARG A 80 -12.14 7.43 -9.89
C ARG A 80 -11.15 8.52 -9.43
N ALA A 81 -9.91 8.12 -9.16
CA ALA A 81 -8.85 9.08 -8.88
C ALA A 81 -8.64 10.00 -10.09
N PRO A 82 -8.15 11.24 -9.90
CA PRO A 82 -7.80 12.10 -11.03
C PRO A 82 -6.86 11.38 -12.00
N ARG A 83 -7.01 11.62 -13.31
CA ARG A 83 -6.22 10.95 -14.36
C ARG A 83 -4.71 10.98 -14.07
N MET A 84 -4.19 12.13 -13.64
CA MET A 84 -2.80 12.30 -13.23
C MET A 84 -2.36 11.35 -12.11
N ILE A 85 -3.25 11.04 -11.16
CA ILE A 85 -2.96 10.09 -10.08
C ILE A 85 -2.97 8.65 -10.59
N VAL A 86 -3.87 8.32 -11.52
CA VAL A 86 -3.88 6.99 -12.17
C VAL A 86 -2.56 6.76 -12.91
N GLU A 87 -2.15 7.70 -13.76
CA GLU A 87 -0.89 7.63 -14.50
C GLU A 87 0.33 7.57 -13.57
N ALA A 88 0.40 8.45 -12.57
CA ALA A 88 1.49 8.42 -11.59
C ALA A 88 1.52 7.12 -10.76
N THR A 89 0.37 6.54 -10.46
CA THR A 89 0.27 5.22 -9.79
C THR A 89 0.77 4.11 -10.70
N ASP A 90 0.47 4.19 -12.00
CA ASP A 90 0.93 3.20 -12.96
C ASP A 90 2.45 3.22 -13.10
N PHE A 91 3.04 4.40 -13.29
CA PHE A 91 4.50 4.58 -13.31
C PHE A 91 5.18 4.11 -12.02
N LEU A 92 4.58 4.41 -10.86
CA LEU A 92 5.08 3.95 -9.58
C LEU A 92 5.10 2.42 -9.50
N VAL A 93 4.01 1.76 -9.90
CA VAL A 93 3.91 0.30 -9.85
C VAL A 93 4.92 -0.35 -10.78
N GLU A 94 5.06 0.15 -12.00
CA GLU A 94 6.06 -0.35 -12.96
C GLU A 94 7.48 -0.19 -12.46
N TYR A 95 7.82 0.97 -11.90
CA TYR A 95 9.12 1.19 -11.27
C TYR A 95 9.36 0.19 -10.13
N VAL A 96 8.39 0.01 -9.23
CA VAL A 96 8.55 -0.87 -8.07
C VAL A 96 8.66 -2.34 -8.49
N LEU A 97 7.95 -2.77 -9.54
CA LEU A 97 8.05 -4.13 -10.07
C LEU A 97 9.41 -4.41 -10.71
N ARG A 98 10.01 -3.41 -11.36
CA ARG A 98 11.34 -3.51 -11.96
C ARG A 98 12.44 -3.49 -10.89
N GLU A 99 12.35 -2.56 -9.95
CA GLU A 99 13.46 -2.22 -9.05
C GLU A 99 13.34 -2.86 -7.65
N TRP A 100 12.18 -3.44 -7.31
CA TRP A 100 11.86 -3.98 -5.99
C TRP A 100 12.13 -3.01 -4.82
N ARG A 101 12.03 -1.71 -5.11
CA ARG A 101 12.19 -0.60 -4.17
C ARG A 101 11.34 0.58 -4.61
N LEU A 102 11.04 1.48 -3.68
CA LEU A 102 10.41 2.76 -4.04
C LEU A 102 11.40 3.70 -4.73
N PRO A 103 10.93 4.58 -5.63
CA PRO A 103 11.72 5.71 -6.10
C PRO A 103 12.25 6.53 -4.93
N ARG A 104 13.55 6.84 -4.96
CA ARG A 104 14.21 7.67 -3.94
C ARG A 104 13.67 9.11 -3.99
N GLY A 105 13.94 9.90 -2.94
CA GLY A 105 13.54 11.30 -2.89
C GLY A 105 12.06 11.51 -2.51
N ARG A 106 11.33 12.27 -3.34
CA ARG A 106 9.98 12.78 -2.99
C ARG A 106 8.97 11.66 -2.73
N VAL A 107 8.91 10.63 -3.57
CA VAL A 107 7.95 9.51 -3.42
C VAL A 107 8.16 8.75 -2.12
N SER A 108 9.41 8.40 -1.80
CA SER A 108 9.77 7.75 -0.54
C SER A 108 9.45 8.59 0.69
N ARG A 109 9.57 9.92 0.60
CA ARG A 109 9.17 10.86 1.66
C ARG A 109 7.64 10.90 1.83
N LEU A 110 6.89 11.03 0.74
CA LEU A 110 5.42 11.00 0.75
C LEU A 110 4.87 9.71 1.34
N ALA A 111 5.46 8.56 1.01
CA ALA A 111 5.05 7.28 1.58
C ALA A 111 5.12 7.26 3.12
N ARG A 112 6.10 7.96 3.73
CA ARG A 112 6.25 8.03 5.19
C ARG A 112 5.16 8.86 5.85
N THR A 113 4.71 9.95 5.22
CA THR A 113 3.69 10.83 5.81
C THR A 113 2.33 10.16 5.91
N MET A 114 2.06 9.12 5.11
CA MET A 114 0.80 8.41 5.10
C MET A 114 0.75 7.19 6.02
N ILE A 115 1.90 6.69 6.50
CA ILE A 115 1.96 5.57 7.45
C ILE A 115 1.91 6.15 8.86
N VAL A 116 0.78 5.94 9.54
CA VAL A 116 0.53 6.47 10.88
C VAL A 116 0.45 5.34 11.90
N ARG A 117 0.81 5.66 13.15
CA ARG A 117 0.59 4.74 14.28
C ARG A 117 -0.87 4.78 14.70
N ARG A 118 -1.42 3.64 15.08
CA ARG A 118 -2.73 3.55 15.71
C ARG A 118 -2.60 4.14 17.12
N SER A 119 -3.31 5.23 17.39
CA SER A 119 -3.44 5.75 18.76
C SER A 119 -4.03 4.66 19.65
N ARG A 120 -3.41 4.43 20.80
CA ARG A 120 -4.02 3.65 21.88
C ARG A 120 -5.14 4.53 22.42
N VAL A 121 -6.38 4.17 22.11
CA VAL A 121 -7.55 4.60 22.89
C VAL A 121 -7.69 3.59 24.00
#